data_AF-A0A4Y2DC56-F1
#
_entry.id   AF-A0A4Y2DC56-F1
#
_cell.length_a   1.000
_cell.length_b   1.000
_cell.length_c   1.000
_cell.angle_alpha   90.00
_cell.angle_beta   90.00
_cell.angle_gamma   90.00
#
_symmetry.space_group_name_H-M   'P 1'
#
loop_
_entity.id
_entity.type
_entity.pdbx_description
1 polymer ?
#
loop_
_entity_poly.entity_id
_entity_poly.type
_entity_poly.pdbx_seq_one_letter_code
_entity_poly.pdbx_strand_id
1 'polypeptide(L)'
;RNPSNSYRPPKYILNAANWEKFTSLSNINSETIRSSSIEQALSYIVNTIIEAADSSIPKTLGKRRKQSKPWWNADCRQAYKKQRKAWDIFRRYPTTENFINFKKTRAESRRIQRRSRRAS
;
A
#
# COMPACT_ATOMS: atom_id res chain seq x y z
N ARG A 1 3.48 -13.63 -18.88
CA ARG A 1 3.60 -12.71 -17.71
C ARG A 1 2.86 -13.36 -16.56
N ASN A 2 3.59 -13.90 -15.57
CA ASN A 2 2.97 -14.49 -14.38
C ASN A 2 2.13 -13.42 -13.66
N PRO A 3 0.88 -13.70 -13.28
CA PRO A 3 0.17 -12.85 -12.34
C PRO A 3 0.92 -12.98 -11.02
N SER A 4 1.77 -12.00 -10.71
CA SER A 4 2.49 -11.98 -9.45
C SER A 4 1.47 -12.08 -8.34
N ASN A 5 1.45 -13.20 -7.61
CA ASN A 5 0.58 -13.39 -6.46
C ASN A 5 0.82 -12.21 -5.51
N SER A 6 -0.14 -11.30 -5.49
CA SER A 6 0.01 -9.96 -4.89
C SER A 6 -0.25 -9.98 -3.39
N TYR A 7 -0.75 -11.12 -2.90
CA TYR A 7 -1.01 -11.35 -1.50
C TYR A 7 0.30 -11.64 -0.76
N ARG A 8 0.57 -10.85 0.27
CA ARG A 8 1.49 -11.22 1.33
C ARG A 8 0.67 -11.38 2.61
N PRO A 9 0.90 -12.44 3.40
CA PRO A 9 0.22 -12.58 4.68
C PRO A 9 0.50 -11.34 5.54
N PRO A 10 -0.53 -10.77 6.19
CA PRO A 10 -0.38 -9.71 7.15
C PRO A 10 0.66 -10.06 8.22
N LYS A 11 1.57 -9.12 8.48
CA LYS A 11 2.61 -9.20 9.51
C LYS A 11 2.37 -8.15 10.59
N TYR A 12 2.61 -8.48 11.85
CA TYR A 12 2.58 -7.53 12.95
C TYR A 12 3.60 -6.39 12.76
N ILE A 13 3.19 -5.17 13.07
CA ILE A 13 4.02 -3.97 13.02
C ILE A 13 4.48 -3.64 14.43
N LEU A 14 5.60 -4.24 14.86
CA LEU A 14 6.09 -4.13 16.25
C LEU A 14 6.37 -2.67 16.68
N ASN A 15 6.80 -1.81 15.76
CA ASN A 15 7.05 -0.39 16.04
C ASN A 15 5.77 0.40 16.34
N ALA A 16 4.59 -0.14 16.02
CA ALA A 16 3.29 0.46 16.28
C ALA A 16 2.51 -0.30 17.37
N ALA A 17 3.16 -1.22 18.07
CA ALA A 17 2.56 -2.01 19.13
C ALA A 17 2.25 -1.15 20.36
N ASN A 18 1.07 -1.37 20.96
CA ASN A 18 0.80 -0.93 22.32
C ASN A 18 1.25 -2.03 23.29
N TRP A 19 2.49 -1.94 23.77
CA TRP A 19 3.07 -2.94 24.66
C TRP A 19 2.39 -3.03 26.02
N GLU A 20 1.92 -1.91 26.58
CA GLU A 20 1.19 -1.90 27.84
C GLU A 20 -0.10 -2.72 27.74
N LYS A 21 -0.87 -2.51 26.67
CA LYS A 21 -2.07 -3.28 26.37
C LYS A 21 -1.73 -4.76 26.13
N PHE A 22 -0.68 -5.05 25.37
CA PHE A 22 -0.24 -6.43 25.15
C PHE A 22 0.04 -7.14 26.48
N THR A 23 0.86 -6.53 27.34
CA THR A 23 1.23 -7.08 28.65
C THR A 23 0.01 -7.30 29.53
N SER A 24 -0.96 -6.38 29.54
CA SER A 24 -2.19 -6.56 30.32
C SER A 24 -3.05 -7.73 29.84
N LEU A 25 -3.05 -8.01 28.53
CA LEU A 25 -3.90 -9.03 27.91
C LEU A 25 -3.20 -10.40 27.86
N SER A 26 -1.87 -10.44 27.88
CA SER A 26 -1.08 -11.67 27.80
C SER A 26 -0.91 -12.36 29.15
N ASN A 27 -1.80 -12.14 30.12
CA ASN A 27 -1.68 -12.73 31.45
C ASN A 27 -2.11 -14.20 31.43
N ILE A 28 -1.16 -15.09 31.71
CA ILE A 28 -1.35 -16.54 31.66
C ILE A 28 -1.61 -17.05 33.08
N ASN A 29 -2.76 -17.67 33.29
CA ASN A 29 -3.12 -18.25 34.59
C ASN A 29 -2.46 -19.62 34.80
N SER A 30 -1.57 -19.71 35.81
CA SER A 30 -0.86 -20.94 36.17
C SER A 30 -1.79 -22.03 36.70
N GLU A 31 -2.87 -21.68 37.39
CA GLU A 31 -3.82 -22.67 37.93
C GLU A 31 -4.57 -23.37 36.79
N THR A 32 -4.97 -22.63 35.77
CA THR A 32 -5.62 -23.17 34.58
C THR A 32 -4.70 -24.14 33.83
N ILE A 33 -3.40 -23.85 33.75
CA ILE A 33 -2.41 -24.75 33.15
C ILE A 33 -2.31 -26.05 33.97
N ARG A 34 -2.25 -25.93 35.29
CA ARG A 34 -2.03 -27.08 36.19
C ARG A 34 -3.22 -28.04 36.24
N SER A 35 -4.43 -27.54 35.98
CA SER A 35 -5.67 -28.31 35.97
C SER A 35 -6.06 -28.89 34.60
N SER A 36 -5.29 -28.61 33.54
CA SER A 36 -5.64 -28.95 32.16
C SER A 36 -4.77 -30.08 31.59
N SER A 37 -5.22 -30.74 30.52
CA SER A 37 -4.34 -31.62 29.74
C SER A 37 -3.23 -30.79 29.05
N ILE A 38 -2.18 -31.47 28.59
CA ILE A 38 -1.06 -30.82 27.89
C ILE A 38 -1.57 -30.04 26.67
N GLU A 39 -2.44 -30.64 25.87
CA GLU A 39 -3.00 -30.05 24.66
C GLU A 39 -3.87 -28.82 24.98
N GLN A 40 -4.66 -28.91 26.05
CA GLN A 40 -5.51 -27.82 26.52
C GLN A 40 -4.68 -26.64 27.04
N ALA A 41 -3.65 -26.92 27.84
CA ALA A 41 -2.73 -25.92 28.35
C ALA A 41 -1.98 -25.21 27.21
N LEU A 42 -1.48 -25.97 26.22
CA LEU A 42 -0.83 -25.41 25.04
C LEU A 42 -1.77 -24.53 24.23
N SER A 43 -2.99 -24.99 23.98
CA SER A 43 -3.99 -24.22 23.24
C SER A 43 -4.33 -22.91 23.96
N TYR A 44 -4.50 -22.95 25.28
CA TYR A 44 -4.73 -21.78 26.12
C TYR A 44 -3.60 -20.76 25.96
N ILE A 45 -2.34 -21.17 26.18
CA ILE A 45 -1.18 -20.28 26.08
C ILE A 45 -1.09 -19.63 24.70
N VAL A 46 -1.22 -20.44 23.63
CA VAL A 46 -1.10 -19.96 22.25
C VAL A 46 -2.22 -18.96 21.93
N ASN A 47 -3.46 -19.27 22.29
CA ASN A 47 -4.61 -18.40 22.02
C ASN A 47 -4.49 -17.08 22.79
N THR A 48 -4.13 -17.12 24.08
CA THR A 48 -3.92 -15.90 24.88
C THR A 48 -2.88 -14.97 24.24
N ILE A 49 -1.75 -15.53 23.77
CA ILE A 49 -0.71 -14.72 23.12
C ILE A 49 -1.20 -14.14 21.78
N ILE A 50 -1.90 -14.94 20.96
CA ILE A 50 -2.42 -14.50 19.66
C ILE A 50 -3.48 -13.41 19.84
N GLU A 51 -4.43 -13.57 20.76
CA GLU A 51 -5.50 -12.61 21.02
C GLU A 51 -4.96 -11.29 21.59
N ALA A 52 -3.99 -11.38 22.51
CA ALA A 52 -3.29 -10.21 23.02
C ALA A 52 -2.55 -9.47 21.89
N ALA A 53 -1.84 -10.19 21.02
CA ALA A 53 -1.14 -9.61 19.87
C ALA A 53 -2.12 -8.96 18.89
N ASP A 54 -3.22 -9.62 18.54
CA ASP A 54 -4.24 -9.11 17.62
C ASP A 54 -4.94 -7.86 18.15
N SER A 55 -5.10 -7.77 19.46
CA SER A 55 -5.75 -6.63 20.12
C SER A 55 -4.85 -5.41 20.32
N SER A 56 -3.52 -5.59 20.28
CA SER A 56 -2.54 -4.56 20.68
C SER A 56 -1.51 -4.21 19.61
N ILE A 57 -1.29 -5.08 18.62
CA ILE A 57 -0.30 -4.90 17.57
C ILE A 57 -0.99 -4.86 16.20
N PRO A 58 -1.00 -3.71 15.50
CA PRO A 58 -1.60 -3.64 14.18
C PRO A 58 -0.85 -4.53 13.18
N LYS A 59 -1.60 -5.18 12.28
CA LYS A 59 -1.05 -5.96 11.17
C LYS A 59 -0.93 -5.12 9.89
N THR A 60 0.09 -5.41 9.09
CA THR A 60 0.22 -4.84 7.75
C THR A 60 -0.94 -5.25 6.86
N LEU A 61 -1.42 -4.33 6.01
CA LEU A 61 -2.57 -4.52 5.11
C LEU A 61 -2.38 -5.59 4.01
N GLY A 62 -1.26 -6.35 4.01
CA GLY A 62 -0.93 -7.40 3.03
C GLY A 62 -0.73 -6.91 1.58
N LYS A 63 -1.09 -5.66 1.28
CA LYS A 63 -0.99 -5.06 -0.06
C LYS A 63 0.43 -4.54 -0.29
N ARG A 64 1.09 -5.06 -1.34
CA ARG A 64 2.34 -4.46 -1.83
C ARG A 64 2.08 -3.03 -2.29
N ARG A 65 2.98 -2.11 -1.94
CA ARG A 65 3.05 -0.80 -2.61
C ARG A 65 3.23 -1.06 -4.11
N LYS A 66 2.44 -0.38 -4.96
CA LYS A 66 2.65 -0.44 -6.40
C LYS A 66 4.07 0.04 -6.68
N GLN A 67 4.89 -0.82 -7.29
CA GLN A 67 6.24 -0.45 -7.69
C GLN A 67 6.14 0.78 -8.59
N SER A 68 6.87 1.85 -8.23
CA SER A 68 6.95 3.02 -9.07
C SER A 68 7.59 2.61 -10.38
N LYS A 69 7.02 3.03 -11.50
CA LYS A 69 7.63 2.75 -12.81
C LYS A 69 8.92 3.57 -12.90
N PRO A 70 10.10 2.97 -13.14
CA PRO A 70 11.37 3.72 -13.14
C PRO A 70 11.36 4.90 -14.13
N TRP A 71 10.68 4.71 -15.27
CA TRP A 71 10.50 5.73 -16.29
C TRP A 71 9.50 6.85 -15.93
N TRP A 72 8.74 6.74 -14.83
CA TRP A 72 7.79 7.75 -14.38
C TRP A 72 8.47 8.80 -13.49
N ASN A 73 9.27 9.64 -14.12
CA ASN A 73 10.09 10.66 -13.49
C ASN A 73 9.39 12.04 -13.38
N ALA A 74 10.12 13.05 -12.88
CA ALA A 74 9.59 14.41 -12.69
C ALA A 74 9.09 15.03 -14.01
N ASP A 75 9.84 14.86 -15.10
CA ASP A 75 9.48 15.36 -16.43
C ASP A 75 8.16 14.75 -16.92
N CYS A 76 7.98 13.44 -16.75
CA CYS A 76 6.73 12.76 -17.08
C CYS A 76 5.54 13.34 -16.30
N ARG A 77 5.73 13.61 -15.00
CA ARG A 77 4.68 14.21 -14.14
C ARG A 77 4.35 15.63 -14.59
N GLN A 78 5.36 16.44 -14.88
CA GLN A 78 5.16 17.82 -15.31
C GLN A 78 4.45 17.89 -16.67
N ALA A 79 4.88 17.09 -17.64
CA ALA A 79 4.25 17.02 -18.95
C ALA A 79 2.81 16.51 -18.88
N TYR A 80 2.55 15.51 -18.04
CA TYR A 80 1.18 15.03 -17.79
C TYR A 80 0.31 16.11 -17.14
N LYS A 81 0.84 16.88 -16.18
CA LYS A 81 0.12 18.01 -15.55
C LYS A 81 -0.25 19.09 -16.58
N LYS A 82 0.68 19.45 -17.47
CA LYS A 82 0.43 20.40 -18.58
C LYS A 82 -0.67 19.89 -19.52
N GLN A 83 -0.57 18.63 -19.96
CA GLN A 83 -1.57 17.98 -20.80
C GLN A 83 -2.96 18.00 -20.12
N ARG A 84 -3.03 17.67 -18.83
CA ARG A 84 -4.27 17.69 -18.06
C ARG A 84 -4.88 19.08 -17.95
N LYS A 85 -4.06 20.11 -17.69
CA LYS A 85 -4.52 21.50 -17.66
C LYS A 85 -5.10 21.91 -19.01
N ALA A 86 -4.42 21.61 -20.11
CA ALA A 86 -4.91 21.92 -21.46
C ALA A 86 -6.20 21.16 -21.80
N TRP A 87 -6.32 19.89 -21.38
CA TRP A 87 -7.57 19.13 -21.49
C TRP A 87 -8.71 19.77 -20.71
N ASP A 88 -8.48 20.16 -19.45
CA ASP A 88 -9.52 20.76 -18.62
C ASP A 88 -10.00 22.10 -19.18
N ILE A 89 -9.10 22.90 -19.78
CA ILE A 89 -9.45 24.14 -20.48
C ILE A 89 -10.29 23.83 -21.73
N PHE A 90 -9.80 22.94 -22.61
CA PHE A 90 -10.53 22.57 -23.83
C PHE A 90 -11.91 21.97 -23.53
N ARG A 91 -12.01 21.13 -22.51
CA ARG A 91 -13.27 20.50 -22.09
C ARG A 91 -14.29 21.53 -21.59
N ARG A 92 -13.84 22.60 -20.92
CA ARG A 92 -14.72 23.69 -20.46
C ARG A 92 -15.05 24.66 -21.60
N TYR A 93 -14.09 24.91 -22.48
CA TYR A 93 -14.16 25.90 -23.55
C TYR A 93 -13.66 25.28 -24.86
N PRO A 94 -14.53 24.61 -25.64
CA PRO A 94 -14.15 23.80 -26.79
C PRO A 94 -13.86 24.64 -28.04
N THR A 95 -12.90 25.56 -27.94
CA THR A 95 -12.45 26.38 -29.07
C THR A 95 -11.37 25.66 -29.88
N THR A 96 -11.22 26.03 -31.16
CA THR A 96 -10.17 25.48 -32.05
C THR A 96 -8.78 25.69 -31.48
N GLU A 97 -8.50 26.86 -30.89
CA GLU A 97 -7.23 27.16 -30.24
C GLU A 97 -6.96 26.22 -29.05
N ASN A 98 -7.95 26.04 -28.17
CA ASN A 98 -7.82 25.14 -27.03
C ASN A 98 -7.64 23.68 -27.48
N PHE A 99 -8.29 23.26 -28.57
CA PHE A 99 -8.11 21.95 -29.16
C PHE A 99 -6.68 21.76 -29.69
N ILE A 100 -6.14 22.74 -30.41
CA ILE A 100 -4.76 22.73 -30.91
C ILE A 100 -3.77 22.65 -29.74
N ASN A 101 -3.97 23.48 -28.71
CA ASN A 101 -3.11 23.48 -27.52
C ASN A 101 -3.15 22.13 -26.77
N PHE A 102 -4.34 21.52 -26.62
CA PHE A 102 -4.46 20.19 -26.05
C PHE A 102 -3.73 19.14 -26.89
N LYS A 103 -3.85 19.15 -28.23
CA LYS A 103 -3.09 18.23 -29.09
C LYS A 103 -1.58 18.40 -28.93
N LYS A 104 -1.09 19.64 -28.90
CA LYS A 104 0.34 19.96 -28.72
C LYS A 104 0.87 19.38 -27.40
N THR A 105 0.23 19.71 -26.29
CA THR A 105 0.63 19.24 -24.94
C THR A 105 0.49 17.71 -24.80
N ARG A 106 -0.52 17.10 -25.44
CA ARG A 106 -0.66 15.63 -25.50
C ARG A 106 0.48 14.97 -26.26
N ALA A 107 0.91 15.54 -27.39
CA ALA A 107 2.04 15.03 -28.16
C ALA A 107 3.36 15.12 -27.37
N GLU A 108 3.61 16.26 -26.71
CA GLU A 108 4.77 16.48 -25.85
C GLU A 108 4.84 15.46 -24.70
N SER A 109 3.73 15.29 -23.96
CA SER A 109 3.62 14.29 -22.89
C SER A 109 3.94 12.87 -23.39
N ARG A 110 3.44 12.48 -24.57
CA ARG A 110 3.78 11.18 -25.19
C ARG A 110 5.26 11.07 -25.54
N ARG A 111 5.87 12.13 -26.08
CA ARG A 111 7.30 12.16 -26.43
C ARG A 111 8.17 11.96 -25.20
N ILE A 112 7.90 12.70 -24.13
CA ILE A 112 8.65 12.62 -22.86
C ILE A 112 8.53 11.22 -22.26
N GLN A 113 7.30 10.68 -22.15
CA GLN A 113 7.10 9.32 -21.64
C GLN A 113 7.83 8.26 -22.46
N ARG A 114 7.86 8.37 -23.80
CA ARG A 114 8.62 7.44 -24.65
C ARG A 114 10.13 7.59 -24.49
N ARG A 115 10.64 8.81 -24.23
CA ARG A 115 12.06 9.05 -23.96
C ARG A 115 12.45 8.42 -22.62
N SER A 116 11.70 8.68 -21.56
CA SER A 116 11.99 8.11 -20.23
C SER A 116 11.91 6.59 -20.23
N ARG A 117 10.95 6.00 -20.96
CA ARG A 117 10.85 4.53 -21.12
C ARG A 117 12.02 3.89 -21.86
N ARG A 118 12.72 4.64 -22.73
CA ARG A 118 13.91 4.14 -23.44
C ARG A 118 15.19 4.30 -22.61
N ALA A 119 15.20 5.23 -21.67
CA ALA A 119 16.34 5.54 -20.83
C ALA A 119 16.33 4.79 -19.48
N SER A 120 15.27 4.02 -19.20
CA SER A 120 15.13 3.13 -18.03
C SER A 120 15.19 1.69 -18.48
#